data_AF-A0A1I9YV95-F1
#
_entry.id   AF-A0A1I9YV95-F1
#
_cell.length_a   1.000
_cell.length_b   1.000
_cell.length_c   1.000
_cell.angle_alpha   90.00
_cell.angle_beta   90.00
_cell.angle_gamma   90.00
#
_symmetry.space_group_name_H-M   'P 1'
#
loop_
_entity.id
_entity.type
_entity.pdbx_description
1 polymer ?
#
loop_
_entity_poly.entity_id
_entity_poly.type
_entity_poly.pdbx_seq_one_letter_code
_entity_poly.pdbx_strand_id
1 'polypeptide(L)'
;MAEIDKDQVVDVLNRVLEAELAGVIRYTHYSFLVFGFGRIPIVAWLRQQADESLVHAQQAGEWITTLGDYPSLAIGPLLDSHVFDIASILRESLDAERVALDLYRELLALTEGRSVALEEYARQMIHVEELHAGEVDKMLRRPGAMTTPPERGTASS
;
A
#
# COMPACT_ATOMS: atom_id res chain seq x y z
N MET A 1 -28.45 -3.06 13.59
CA MET A 1 -27.14 -3.07 12.92
C MET A 1 -26.38 -4.25 13.48
N ALA A 2 -25.75 -5.07 12.64
CA ALA A 2 -24.91 -6.14 13.14
C ALA A 2 -23.67 -5.51 13.78
N GLU A 3 -23.35 -5.94 14.99
CA GLU A 3 -22.17 -5.47 15.72
C GLU A 3 -20.91 -6.05 15.06
N ILE A 4 -19.82 -5.30 15.06
CA ILE A 4 -18.53 -5.81 14.56
C ILE A 4 -17.98 -6.88 15.51
N ASP A 5 -17.26 -7.87 14.97
CA ASP A 5 -16.43 -8.74 15.80
C ASP A 5 -15.16 -7.96 16.14
N LYS A 6 -15.18 -7.31 17.31
CA LYS A 6 -14.11 -6.38 17.74
C LYS A 6 -12.75 -7.06 17.74
N ASP A 7 -12.67 -8.29 18.24
CA ASP A 7 -11.39 -8.99 18.41
C ASP A 7 -10.79 -9.32 17.03
N GLN A 8 -11.61 -9.75 16.06
CA GLN A 8 -11.15 -9.96 14.68
C GLN A 8 -10.75 -8.66 13.99
N VAL A 9 -11.51 -7.57 14.18
CA VAL A 9 -11.20 -6.26 13.58
C VAL A 9 -9.87 -5.73 14.14
N VAL A 10 -9.66 -5.83 15.44
CA VAL A 10 -8.42 -5.38 16.11
C VAL A 10 -7.22 -6.23 15.68
N ASP A 11 -7.38 -7.54 15.48
CA ASP A 11 -6.33 -8.40 14.94
C ASP A 11 -5.87 -7.93 13.55
N VAL A 12 -6.83 -7.70 12.64
CA VAL A 12 -6.53 -7.21 11.29
C VAL A 12 -5.90 -5.81 11.33
N LEU A 13 -6.42 -4.89 12.15
CA LEU A 13 -5.83 -3.56 12.30
C LEU A 13 -4.39 -3.60 12.83
N ASN A 14 -4.07 -4.53 13.75
CA ASN A 14 -2.70 -4.72 14.21
C ASN A 14 -1.79 -5.24 13.10
N ARG A 15 -2.26 -6.19 12.29
CA ARG A 15 -1.51 -6.66 11.11
C ARG A 15 -1.30 -5.54 10.07
N VAL A 16 -2.29 -4.67 9.86
CA VAL A 16 -2.15 -3.44 9.06
C VAL A 16 -1.08 -2.54 9.65
N LEU A 17 -1.15 -2.22 10.94
CA LEU A 17 -0.18 -1.37 11.64
C LEU A 17 1.25 -1.90 11.47
N GLU A 18 1.45 -3.19 11.67
CA GLU A 18 2.75 -3.86 11.51
C GLU A 18 3.27 -3.78 10.06
N ALA A 19 2.39 -3.95 9.06
CA ALA A 19 2.73 -3.85 7.65
C ALA A 19 3.11 -2.41 7.24
N GLU A 20 2.37 -1.41 7.73
CA GLU A 20 2.63 0.01 7.45
C GLU A 20 3.93 0.49 8.12
N LEU A 21 4.17 0.10 9.38
CA LEU A 21 5.46 0.37 10.03
C LEU A 21 6.63 -0.29 9.29
N ALA A 22 6.44 -1.50 8.77
CA ALA A 22 7.43 -2.13 7.89
C ALA A 22 7.61 -1.33 6.58
N GLY A 23 6.54 -0.74 6.04
CA GLY A 23 6.58 0.18 4.90
C GLY A 23 7.47 1.40 5.13
N VAL A 24 7.32 2.06 6.27
CA VAL A 24 8.17 3.21 6.66
C VAL A 24 9.65 2.84 6.57
N ILE A 25 10.03 1.71 7.16
CA ILE A 25 11.42 1.23 7.19
C ILE A 25 11.89 0.84 5.80
N ARG A 26 11.10 0.03 5.09
CA ARG A 26 11.42 -0.52 3.77
C ARG A 26 11.65 0.59 2.74
N TYR A 27 10.72 1.53 2.64
CA TYR A 27 10.82 2.63 1.68
C TYR A 27 11.96 3.60 2.01
N THR A 28 12.18 3.89 3.30
CA THR A 28 13.33 4.68 3.75
C THR A 28 14.64 3.99 3.36
N HIS A 29 14.76 2.69 3.63
CA HIS A 29 15.94 1.88 3.31
C HIS A 29 16.22 1.85 1.81
N TYR A 30 15.20 1.53 1.00
CA TYR A 30 15.33 1.52 -0.46
C TYR A 30 15.75 2.87 -1.05
N SER A 31 15.35 3.99 -0.42
CA SER A 31 15.79 5.32 -0.87
C SER A 31 17.31 5.52 -0.82
N PHE A 32 18.02 4.74 0.00
CA PHE A 32 19.49 4.75 0.08
C PHE A 32 20.14 3.91 -1.02
N LEU A 33 19.41 2.93 -1.57
CA LEU A 33 19.92 1.90 -2.48
C LEU A 33 19.75 2.25 -3.96
N VAL A 34 19.23 3.43 -4.28
CA VAL A 34 19.08 3.91 -5.67
C VAL A 34 20.30 4.72 -6.10
N PHE A 35 20.95 4.28 -7.17
CA PHE A 35 22.17 4.89 -7.74
C PHE A 35 21.96 5.37 -9.19
N GLY A 36 22.91 6.16 -9.71
CA GLY A 36 22.92 6.62 -11.11
C GLY A 36 22.22 7.97 -11.35
N PHE A 37 22.25 8.45 -12.60
CA PHE A 37 21.80 9.80 -12.97
C PHE A 37 20.29 10.00 -12.78
N GLY A 38 19.48 8.95 -12.95
CA GLY A 38 18.02 9.00 -12.82
C GLY A 38 17.49 8.90 -11.38
N ARG A 39 18.38 8.86 -10.38
CA ARG A 39 17.99 8.54 -8.99
C ARG A 39 17.10 9.58 -8.31
N ILE A 40 17.26 10.86 -8.63
CA ILE A 40 16.62 11.97 -7.89
C ILE A 40 15.11 11.79 -7.76
N PRO A 41 14.33 11.62 -8.85
CA PRO A 41 12.89 11.42 -8.74
C PRO A 41 12.50 10.12 -8.04
N ILE A 42 13.25 9.03 -8.22
CA ILE A 42 12.94 7.73 -7.62
C ILE A 42 13.16 7.78 -6.10
N VAL A 43 14.26 8.39 -5.65
CA VAL A 43 14.55 8.58 -4.21
C VAL A 43 13.50 9.49 -3.57
N ALA A 44 13.07 10.54 -4.25
CA ALA A 44 11.99 11.40 -3.76
C ALA A 44 10.68 10.64 -3.62
N TRP A 45 10.30 9.85 -4.64
CA TRP A 45 9.11 9.01 -4.62
C TRP A 45 9.15 7.99 -3.47
N LEU A 46 10.25 7.23 -3.32
CA LEU A 46 10.41 6.27 -2.22
C LEU A 46 10.25 6.92 -0.84
N ARG A 47 10.81 8.12 -0.64
CA ARG A 47 10.66 8.83 0.65
C ARG A 47 9.24 9.30 0.90
N GLN A 48 8.53 9.73 -0.15
CA GLN A 48 7.12 10.07 -0.03
C GLN A 48 6.28 8.85 0.37
N GLN A 49 6.56 7.67 -0.19
CA GLN A 49 5.89 6.43 0.22
C GLN A 49 6.18 6.07 1.68
N ALA A 50 7.41 6.30 2.17
CA ALA A 50 7.72 6.12 3.59
C ALA A 50 6.91 7.08 4.50
N ASP A 51 6.76 8.34 4.08
CA ASP A 51 5.96 9.33 4.82
C ASP A 51 4.47 8.96 4.81
N GLU A 52 3.94 8.46 3.68
CA GLU A 52 2.54 7.99 3.55
C GLU A 52 2.28 6.75 4.41
N SER A 53 3.16 5.74 4.41
CA SER A 53 3.05 4.59 5.31
C SER A 53 3.04 4.99 6.79
N LEU A 54 3.76 6.04 7.17
CA LEU A 54 3.73 6.53 8.55
C LEU A 54 2.34 7.10 8.90
N VAL A 55 1.70 7.80 7.96
CA VAL A 55 0.33 8.31 8.15
C VAL A 55 -0.66 7.13 8.28
N HIS A 56 -0.52 6.09 7.46
CA HIS A 56 -1.38 4.91 7.53
C HIS A 56 -1.22 4.15 8.85
N ALA A 57 0.02 3.97 9.31
CA ALA A 57 0.32 3.37 10.61
C ALA A 57 -0.32 4.16 11.76
N GLN A 58 -0.24 5.50 11.72
CA GLN A 58 -0.90 6.35 12.71
C GLN A 58 -2.42 6.17 12.71
N GLN A 59 -3.04 6.13 11.53
CA GLN A 59 -4.49 5.92 11.41
C GLN A 59 -4.93 4.55 11.95
N ALA A 60 -4.20 3.47 11.62
CA ALA A 60 -4.49 2.13 12.13
C ALA A 60 -4.35 2.08 13.66
N GLY A 61 -3.30 2.69 14.21
CA GLY A 61 -3.06 2.80 15.65
C GLY A 61 -4.20 3.53 16.38
N GLU A 62 -4.66 4.66 15.84
CA GLU A 62 -5.80 5.42 16.40
C GLU A 62 -7.10 4.62 16.35
N TRP A 63 -7.32 3.81 15.31
CA TRP A 63 -8.48 2.92 15.28
C TRP A 63 -8.44 1.83 16.34
N ILE A 64 -7.27 1.21 16.55
CA ILE A 64 -7.08 0.17 17.58
C ILE A 64 -7.38 0.75 18.98
N THR A 65 -6.84 1.92 19.29
CA THR A 65 -7.06 2.57 20.59
C THR A 65 -8.49 3.11 20.73
N THR A 66 -9.12 3.55 19.64
CA THR A 66 -10.55 3.93 19.62
C THR A 66 -11.46 2.74 19.97
N LEU A 67 -11.08 1.52 19.56
CA LEU A 67 -11.78 0.28 19.94
C LEU A 67 -11.45 -0.19 21.37
N GLY A 68 -10.55 0.51 22.07
CA GLY A 68 -10.17 0.24 23.45
C GLY A 68 -9.09 -0.82 23.62
N ASP A 69 -8.38 -1.18 22.54
CA ASP A 69 -7.34 -2.20 22.53
C ASP A 69 -5.92 -1.62 22.42
N TYR A 70 -4.92 -2.46 22.64
CA TYR A 70 -3.51 -2.08 22.62
C TYR A 70 -2.91 -2.26 21.21
N PRO A 71 -2.30 -1.22 20.61
CA PRO A 71 -1.66 -1.31 19.32
C PRO A 71 -0.33 -2.08 19.41
N SER A 72 -0.10 -2.99 18.47
CA SER A 72 1.11 -3.79 18.37
C SER A 72 2.35 -2.90 18.23
N LEU A 73 3.45 -3.35 18.85
CA LEU A 73 4.79 -2.78 18.68
C LEU A 73 5.66 -3.62 17.73
N ALA A 74 5.11 -4.70 17.16
CA ALA A 74 5.83 -5.51 16.20
C ALA A 74 5.95 -4.78 14.86
N ILE A 75 6.82 -5.32 14.00
CA ILE A 75 7.05 -4.82 12.65
C ILE A 75 6.87 -6.01 11.72
N GLY A 76 6.13 -5.81 10.65
CA GLY A 76 5.94 -6.82 9.61
C GLY A 76 7.27 -7.23 8.95
N PRO A 77 7.26 -8.27 8.09
CA PRO A 77 8.46 -8.76 7.44
C PRO A 77 9.14 -7.66 6.61
N LEU A 78 10.44 -7.48 6.84
CA LEU A 78 11.30 -6.62 6.05
C LEU A 78 12.00 -7.48 4.99
N LEU A 79 11.40 -7.58 3.80
CA LEU A 79 12.05 -8.21 2.66
C LEU A 79 13.22 -7.30 2.21
N ASP A 80 14.44 -7.85 2.21
CA ASP A 80 15.59 -7.24 1.55
C ASP A 80 16.31 -8.36 0.81
N SER A 81 16.16 -8.40 -0.52
CA SER A 81 16.88 -9.36 -1.36
C SER A 81 18.38 -9.08 -1.46
N HIS A 82 18.85 -7.97 -0.88
CA HIS A 82 20.19 -7.41 -1.03
C HIS A 82 20.56 -7.13 -2.50
N VAL A 83 19.55 -6.93 -3.33
CA VAL A 83 19.71 -6.57 -4.73
C VAL A 83 19.49 -5.07 -4.90
N PHE A 84 20.47 -4.40 -5.51
CA PHE A 84 20.52 -2.94 -5.65
C PHE A 84 19.96 -2.43 -6.97
N ASP A 85 19.16 -3.24 -7.68
CA ASP A 85 18.53 -2.83 -8.94
C ASP A 85 17.12 -2.28 -8.69
N ILE A 86 16.80 -1.18 -9.37
CA ILE A 86 15.53 -0.46 -9.19
C ILE A 86 14.33 -1.35 -9.52
N ALA A 87 14.44 -2.26 -10.49
CA ALA A 87 13.31 -3.10 -10.86
C ALA A 87 12.99 -4.14 -9.78
N SER A 88 13.99 -4.69 -9.10
CA SER A 88 13.78 -5.58 -7.94
C SER A 88 13.19 -4.83 -6.75
N ILE A 89 13.72 -3.65 -6.43
CA ILE A 89 13.14 -2.76 -5.41
C ILE A 89 11.66 -2.50 -5.69
N LEU A 90 11.31 -2.12 -6.92
CA LEU A 90 9.91 -1.86 -7.30
C LEU A 90 9.03 -3.12 -7.26
N ARG A 91 9.57 -4.31 -7.57
CA ARG A 91 8.80 -5.56 -7.45
C ARG A 91 8.54 -5.93 -6.00
N GLU A 92 9.51 -5.72 -5.11
CA GLU A 92 9.35 -5.94 -3.67
C GLU A 92 8.36 -4.95 -3.07
N SER A 93 8.43 -3.67 -3.47
CA SER A 93 7.41 -2.67 -3.14
C SER A 93 6.02 -3.10 -3.61
N LEU A 94 5.87 -3.54 -4.85
CA LEU A 94 4.58 -4.00 -5.40
C LEU A 94 4.01 -5.21 -4.65
N ASP A 95 4.86 -6.14 -4.21
CA ASP A 95 4.43 -7.28 -3.39
C ASP A 95 3.91 -6.82 -2.03
N ALA A 96 4.61 -5.86 -1.41
CA ALA A 96 4.17 -5.30 -0.15
C ALA A 96 2.83 -4.55 -0.26
N GLU A 97 2.60 -3.79 -1.33
CA GLU A 97 1.29 -3.11 -1.54
C GLU A 97 0.16 -4.12 -1.72
N ARG A 98 0.43 -5.28 -2.33
CA ARG A 98 -0.57 -6.35 -2.44
C ARG A 98 -0.92 -6.93 -1.08
N VAL A 99 0.07 -7.14 -0.22
CA VAL A 99 -0.15 -7.61 1.15
C VAL A 99 -0.97 -6.59 1.94
N ALA A 100 -0.65 -5.30 1.87
CA ALA A 100 -1.42 -4.24 2.52
C ALA A 100 -2.86 -4.17 1.99
N LEU A 101 -3.03 -4.21 0.67
CA LEU A 101 -4.34 -4.22 0.01
C LEU A 101 -5.22 -5.40 0.46
N ASP A 102 -4.64 -6.59 0.59
CA ASP A 102 -5.37 -7.77 1.05
C ASP A 102 -5.80 -7.64 2.53
N LEU A 103 -4.96 -7.04 3.39
CA LEU A 103 -5.32 -6.73 4.77
C LEU A 103 -6.48 -5.72 4.85
N TYR A 104 -6.48 -4.68 4.02
CA TYR A 104 -7.58 -3.72 3.99
C TYR A 104 -8.87 -4.32 3.42
N ARG A 105 -8.79 -5.24 2.47
CA ARG A 105 -9.95 -6.01 1.99
C ARG A 105 -10.51 -6.94 3.07
N GLU A 106 -9.64 -7.57 3.85
CA GLU A 106 -10.03 -8.36 5.03
C GLU A 106 -10.76 -7.48 6.05
N LEU A 107 -10.22 -6.29 6.35
CA LEU A 107 -10.87 -5.31 7.24
C LEU A 107 -12.25 -4.91 6.71
N LEU A 108 -12.36 -4.56 5.43
CA LEU A 108 -13.63 -4.19 4.80
C LEU A 108 -14.68 -5.29 4.97
N ALA A 109 -14.31 -6.56 4.73
CA ALA A 109 -15.23 -7.69 4.87
C ALA A 109 -15.76 -7.86 6.30
N LEU A 110 -14.95 -7.53 7.31
CA LEU A 110 -15.35 -7.57 8.72
C LEU A 110 -16.27 -6.40 9.11
N THR A 111 -16.15 -5.25 8.44
CA THR A 111 -16.82 -4.01 8.85
C THR A 111 -17.99 -3.60 7.96
N GLU A 112 -18.08 -4.10 6.72
CA GLU A 112 -19.09 -3.74 5.73
C GLU A 112 -20.52 -4.01 6.26
N GLY A 113 -21.35 -2.96 6.27
CA GLY A 113 -22.71 -3.01 6.79
C GLY A 113 -22.83 -3.11 8.31
N ARG A 114 -21.70 -3.04 9.04
CA ARG A 114 -21.62 -3.17 10.51
C ARG A 114 -21.09 -1.91 11.19
N SER A 115 -20.05 -1.29 10.63
CA SER A 115 -19.47 -0.04 11.12
C SER A 115 -19.18 0.90 9.95
N VAL A 116 -19.99 1.94 9.80
CA VAL A 116 -19.85 2.92 8.71
C VAL A 116 -18.46 3.57 8.73
N ALA A 117 -17.95 3.93 9.90
CA ALA A 117 -16.68 4.65 9.99
C ALA A 117 -15.47 3.78 9.62
N LEU A 118 -15.43 2.53 10.10
CA LEU A 118 -14.36 1.58 9.74
C LEU A 118 -14.48 1.09 8.30
N GLU A 119 -15.72 0.93 7.79
CA GLU A 119 -15.97 0.60 6.40
C GLU A 119 -15.43 1.69 5.46
N GLU A 120 -15.74 2.96 5.72
CA GLU A 120 -15.21 4.09 4.95
C GLU A 120 -13.68 4.16 5.01
N TYR A 121 -13.10 3.95 6.20
CA TYR A 121 -11.65 3.87 6.36
C TYR A 121 -11.06 2.76 5.47
N ALA A 122 -11.59 1.54 5.56
CA ALA A 122 -11.10 0.42 4.75
C ALA A 122 -11.24 0.67 3.24
N ARG A 123 -12.36 1.25 2.78
CA ARG A 123 -12.56 1.61 1.37
C ARG A 123 -11.58 2.67 0.89
N GLN A 124 -11.32 3.69 1.70
CA GLN A 124 -10.34 4.73 1.39
C GLN A 124 -8.93 4.12 1.25
N MET A 125 -8.54 3.26 2.18
CA MET A 125 -7.23 2.60 2.15
C MET A 125 -7.08 1.65 0.96
N ILE A 126 -8.10 0.86 0.64
CA ILE A 126 -8.12 0.03 -0.58
C ILE A 126 -7.90 0.88 -1.83
N HIS A 127 -8.57 2.03 -1.93
CA HIS A 127 -8.41 2.93 -3.07
C HIS A 127 -6.97 3.45 -3.19
N VAL A 128 -6.38 3.87 -2.08
CA VAL A 128 -4.99 4.36 -2.02
C VAL A 128 -4.01 3.27 -2.46
N GLU A 129 -4.12 2.06 -1.90
CA GLU A 129 -3.22 0.95 -2.23
C GLU A 129 -3.37 0.46 -3.67
N GLU A 130 -4.58 0.49 -4.24
CA GLU A 130 -4.78 0.20 -5.66
C GLU A 130 -4.09 1.22 -6.58
N LEU A 131 -4.05 2.50 -6.16
CA LEU A 131 -3.29 3.54 -6.88
C LEU A 131 -1.78 3.34 -6.72
N HIS A 132 -1.29 3.05 -5.51
CA HIS A 132 0.13 2.75 -5.28
C HIS A 132 0.62 1.59 -6.13
N ALA A 133 -0.08 0.45 -6.09
CA ALA A 133 0.23 -0.71 -6.92
C ALA A 133 0.20 -0.36 -8.42
N GLY A 134 -0.76 0.46 -8.85
CA GLY A 134 -0.86 0.95 -10.22
C GLY A 134 0.31 1.83 -10.66
N GLU A 135 0.80 2.72 -9.80
CA GLU A 135 1.97 3.56 -10.07
C GLU A 135 3.25 2.72 -10.18
N VAL A 136 3.47 1.79 -9.24
CA VAL A 136 4.63 0.89 -9.29
C VAL A 136 4.61 0.00 -10.52
N ASP A 137 3.44 -0.54 -10.89
CA ASP A 137 3.29 -1.32 -12.12
C ASP A 137 3.61 -0.49 -13.37
N LYS A 138 3.15 0.77 -13.44
CA LYS A 138 3.52 1.68 -14.55
C LYS A 138 5.05 1.91 -14.61
N MET A 139 5.72 2.04 -13.47
CA MET A 139 7.18 2.21 -13.40
C MET A 139 7.94 0.96 -13.88
N LEU A 140 7.34 -0.23 -13.74
CA LEU A 140 7.91 -1.50 -14.19
C LEU A 140 7.67 -1.79 -15.69
N ARG A 141 6.70 -1.13 -16.32
CA ARG A 141 6.37 -1.34 -17.75
C ARG A 141 7.44 -0.73 -18.66
N ARG A 142 7.66 -1.39 -19.81
CA ARG A 142 8.50 -0.82 -20.88
C ARG A 142 7.78 0.35 -21.55
N PRO A 143 8.48 1.45 -21.89
CA PRO A 143 7.91 2.50 -22.73
C PRO A 143 7.34 1.94 -24.03
N GLY A 144 6.15 2.40 -24.43
CA GLY A 144 5.47 1.96 -25.66
C GLY A 144 4.74 0.62 -25.57
N ALA A 145 4.66 -0.01 -24.39
CA ALA A 145 3.92 -1.28 -24.21
C ALA A 145 2.38 -1.12 -24.24
N MET A 146 1.86 0.11 -24.11
CA MET A 146 0.43 0.38 -24.21
C MET A 146 0.01 0.42 -25.68
N THR A 147 -0.96 -0.41 -26.08
CA THR A 147 -1.55 -0.34 -27.42
C THR A 147 -2.53 0.83 -27.48
N THR A 148 -2.37 1.71 -28.47
CA THR A 148 -3.44 2.64 -28.83
C THR A 148 -4.60 1.86 -29.46
N PRO A 149 -5.86 2.21 -29.15
CA PRO A 149 -6.99 1.69 -29.92
C PRO A 149 -6.77 1.97 -31.40
N PRO A 150 -7.20 1.06 -32.31
CA PRO A 150 -7.11 1.34 -33.74
C PRO A 150 -7.85 2.66 -34.04
N GLU A 151 -7.24 3.52 -34.86
CA GLU A 151 -7.91 4.72 -35.35
C GLU A 151 -9.24 4.29 -35.98
N ARG A 152 -10.35 4.89 -35.53
CA ARG A 152 -11.65 4.63 -36.16
C ARG A 152 -11.55 5.16 -37.58
N GLY A 153 -11.38 4.24 -38.54
CA GLY A 153 -11.38 4.57 -39.96
C GLY A 153 -12.56 5.46 -40.27
N THR A 154 -12.29 6.60 -40.90
CA THR A 154 -13.31 7.48 -41.43
C THR A 154 -14.18 6.67 -42.39
N ALA A 155 -15.42 6.40 -41.98
CA ALA A 155 -16.42 5.85 -42.87
C ALA A 155 -16.54 6.80 -44.06
N SER A 156 -15.99 6.39 -45.20
CA SER A 156 -16.11 7.11 -46.45
C SER A 156 -17.51 6.82 -46.97
N SER A 157 -18.36 7.85 -46.95
CA SER A 157 -19.69 7.86 -47.57
C SER A 157 -19.62 7.72 -49.09
#